data_AF-A0A968ZHA0-F1
#
_entry.id   AF-A0A968ZHA0-F1
#
_cell.length_a   1.000
_cell.length_b   1.000
_cell.length_c   1.000
_cell.angle_alpha   90.00
_cell.angle_beta   90.00
_cell.angle_gamma   90.00
#
_symmetry.space_group_name_H-M   'P 1'
#
loop_
_entity.id
_entity.type
_entity.pdbx_description
1 polymer ?
#
loop_
_entity_poly.entity_id
_entity_poly.type
_entity_poly.pdbx_seq_one_letter_code
_entity_poly.pdbx_strand_id
1 'polypeptide(L)'
;MLEALVIIASIAIVVLGPQIWAIRAWQGVWRWLAAAPLLLVGADVVLILASTAIDPTSHNLWPLELAMIAVIGLPVVALLWIVRLVARA
;
A
#
# COMPACT_ATOMS: atom_id res chain seq x y z
N MET A 1 5.95 -12.68 -22.38
CA MET A 1 4.81 -12.76 -21.44
C MET A 1 5.24 -13.24 -20.06
N LEU A 2 5.97 -14.35 -19.93
CA LEU A 2 6.47 -14.84 -18.63
C LEU A 2 7.37 -13.83 -17.89
N GLU A 3 8.33 -13.22 -18.58
CA GLU A 3 9.27 -12.24 -17.99
C GLU A 3 8.53 -11.03 -17.37
N ALA A 4 7.56 -10.48 -18.10
CA ALA A 4 6.73 -9.37 -17.62
C ALA A 4 5.94 -9.74 -16.36
N LEU A 5 5.37 -10.96 -16.31
CA LEU A 5 4.66 -11.46 -15.14
C LEU A 5 5.60 -11.58 -13.93
N VAL A 6 6.81 -12.11 -14.14
CA VAL A 6 7.83 -12.23 -13.09
C VAL A 6 8.21 -10.85 -12.53
N ILE A 7 8.41 -9.86 -13.41
CA ILE A 7 8.73 -8.48 -12.99
C ILE A 7 7.59 -7.87 -12.18
N ILE A 8 6.35 -7.95 -12.68
CA ILE A 8 5.17 -7.39 -12.00
C ILE A 8 4.97 -8.04 -10.63
N ALA A 9 5.07 -9.38 -10.56
CA ALA A 9 4.96 -10.11 -9.31
C ALA A 9 6.08 -9.72 -8.32
N SER A 10 7.31 -9.58 -8.81
CA SER A 10 8.46 -9.18 -7.98
C SER A 10 8.27 -7.77 -7.41
N ILE A 11 7.81 -6.82 -8.23
CA ILE A 11 7.50 -5.45 -7.78
C ILE A 11 6.39 -5.48 -6.73
N ALA A 12 5.30 -6.22 -6.97
CA ALA A 12 4.20 -6.34 -6.02
C ALA A 12 4.66 -6.93 -4.68
N ILE A 13 5.52 -7.96 -4.71
CA ILE A 13 6.11 -8.57 -3.51
C ILE A 13 6.99 -7.55 -2.77
N VAL A 14 7.83 -6.79 -3.47
CA VAL A 14 8.70 -5.78 -2.85
C VAL A 14 7.90 -4.64 -2.23
N VAL A 15 6.87 -4.16 -2.92
CA VAL A 15 6.04 -3.03 -2.44
C VAL A 15 5.14 -3.45 -1.28
N LEU A 16 4.43 -4.58 -1.40
CA LEU A 16 3.42 -4.99 -0.44
C LEU A 16 3.97 -5.90 0.67
N GLY A 17 5.03 -6.66 0.39
CA GLY A 17 5.58 -7.68 1.28
C GLY A 17 5.98 -7.15 2.66
N PRO A 18 6.80 -6.08 2.76
CA PRO A 18 7.19 -5.49 4.05
C PRO A 18 5.99 -5.04 4.88
N GLN A 19 4.98 -4.46 4.22
CA GLN A 19 3.78 -3.98 4.88
C GLN A 19 2.89 -5.13 5.36
N ILE A 20 2.66 -6.15 4.52
CA ILE A 20 1.91 -7.36 4.91
C ILE A 20 2.62 -8.05 6.08
N TRP A 21 3.95 -8.17 6.02
CA TRP A 21 4.73 -8.73 7.11
C TRP A 21 4.59 -7.92 8.40
N ALA A 22 4.73 -6.59 8.32
CA ALA A 22 4.59 -5.70 9.47
C ALA A 22 3.21 -5.84 10.11
N ILE A 23 2.13 -5.85 9.33
CA ILE A 23 0.76 -6.04 9.85
C ILE A 23 0.61 -7.38 10.59
N ARG A 24 1.20 -8.46 10.06
CA ARG A 24 1.11 -9.79 10.67
C ARG A 24 1.97 -9.92 11.93
N ALA A 25 3.20 -9.40 11.89
CA ALA A 25 4.18 -9.55 12.96
C ALA A 25 3.96 -8.57 14.11
N TRP A 26 3.58 -7.33 13.80
CA TRP A 26 3.43 -6.26 14.78
C TRP A 26 2.12 -6.41 15.56
N GLN A 27 2.13 -5.91 16.80
CA GLN A 27 0.99 -5.95 17.73
C GLN A 27 0.58 -4.54 18.16
N GLY A 28 -0.66 -4.41 18.65
CA GLY A 28 -1.20 -3.17 19.18
C GLY A 28 -1.28 -2.04 18.14
N VAL A 29 -1.00 -0.80 18.57
CA VAL A 29 -1.08 0.41 17.73
C VAL A 29 -0.23 0.31 16.46
N TRP A 30 0.94 -0.33 16.56
CA TRP A 30 1.87 -0.44 15.45
C TRP A 30 1.33 -1.27 14.28
N ARG A 31 0.51 -2.31 14.55
CA ARG A 31 -0.17 -3.06 13.49
C ARG A 31 -1.05 -2.14 12.68
N TRP A 32 -1.83 -1.30 13.35
CA TRP A 32 -2.75 -0.37 12.72
C TRP A 32 -2.03 0.73 11.95
N LEU A 33 -0.92 1.25 12.49
CA LEU A 33 -0.06 2.19 11.77
C LEU A 33 0.54 1.56 10.51
N ALA A 34 1.01 0.31 10.58
CA ALA A 34 1.48 -0.43 9.41
C ALA A 34 0.36 -0.74 8.40
N ALA A 35 -0.87 -0.91 8.85
CA ALA A 35 -2.03 -1.13 7.99
C ALA A 35 -2.49 0.13 7.24
N ALA A 36 -2.17 1.32 7.75
CA ALA A 36 -2.73 2.58 7.26
C ALA A 36 -2.54 2.79 5.73
N PRO A 37 -1.35 2.59 5.12
CA PRO A 37 -1.23 2.76 3.67
C PRO A 37 -2.11 1.79 2.85
N LEU A 38 -2.28 0.53 3.27
CA LEU A 38 -3.17 -0.41 2.58
C LEU A 38 -4.64 -0.02 2.75
N LEU A 39 -5.02 0.52 3.92
CA LEU A 39 -6.36 1.06 4.13
C LEU A 39 -6.63 2.26 3.22
N LEU A 40 -5.63 3.12 2.98
CA LEU A 40 -5.74 4.23 2.03
C LEU A 40 -5.90 3.73 0.60
N VAL A 41 -5.14 2.72 0.17
CA VAL A 41 -5.34 2.07 -1.14
C VAL A 41 -6.78 1.53 -1.26
N GLY A 42 -7.28 0.85 -0.23
CA GLY A 42 -8.66 0.35 -0.21
C GLY A 42 -9.72 1.46 -0.27
N ALA A 43 -9.49 2.56 0.44
CA ALA A 43 -10.37 3.73 0.39
C ALA A 43 -10.37 4.39 -1.00
N ASP A 44 -9.21 4.48 -1.65
CA ASP A 44 -9.07 5.06 -2.97
C ASP A 44 -9.76 4.21 -4.05
N VAL A 45 -9.69 2.87 -3.93
CA VAL A 45 -10.49 1.97 -4.79
C VAL A 45 -11.99 2.27 -4.66
N VAL A 46 -12.50 2.46 -3.44
CA VAL A 46 -13.92 2.81 -3.23
C VAL A 46 -14.23 4.18 -3.84
N LEU A 47 -13.34 5.15 -3.68
CA LEU A 47 -13.49 6.49 -4.25
C LEU A 47 -13.52 6.44 -5.78
N ILE A 48 -12.59 5.73 -6.42
CA ILE A 48 -12.53 5.54 -7.86
C ILE A 48 -13.85 4.96 -8.37
N LEU A 49 -14.37 3.91 -7.72
CA LEU A 49 -15.63 3.29 -8.12
C LEU A 49 -16.82 4.25 -7.99
N ALA A 50 -16.91 5.00 -6.89
CA ALA A 50 -17.98 5.97 -6.67
C ALA A 50 -17.92 7.15 -7.64
N SER A 51 -16.73 7.72 -7.86
CA SER A 51 -16.51 8.84 -8.76
C SER A 51 -16.73 8.45 -10.22
N THR A 52 -16.24 7.28 -10.64
CA THR A 52 -16.41 6.78 -12.02
C THR A 52 -17.88 6.47 -12.34
N ALA A 53 -18.68 6.10 -11.33
CA ALA A 53 -20.12 5.91 -11.49
C ALA A 53 -20.88 7.24 -11.74
N ILE A 54 -20.31 8.37 -11.35
CA ILE A 54 -20.89 9.72 -11.57
C ILE A 54 -20.31 10.33 -12.85
N ASP A 55 -18.98 10.28 -13.01
CA ASP A 55 -18.23 10.76 -14.17
C ASP A 55 -17.19 9.70 -14.59
N PRO A 56 -17.42 8.99 -15.71
CA PRO A 56 -16.51 7.95 -16.21
C PRO A 56 -15.08 8.41 -16.50
N THR A 57 -14.83 9.71 -16.60
CA THR A 57 -13.51 10.27 -16.94
C THR A 57 -12.70 10.74 -15.73
N SER A 58 -13.29 10.71 -14.54
CA SER A 58 -12.70 11.24 -13.30
C SER A 58 -11.38 10.57 -12.88
N HIS A 59 -11.19 9.28 -13.19
CA HIS A 59 -10.01 8.50 -12.79
C HIS A 59 -9.39 7.72 -13.96
N ASN A 60 -9.12 8.40 -15.08
CA ASN A 60 -8.49 7.77 -16.25
C ASN A 60 -7.09 7.18 -15.97
N LEU A 61 -6.44 7.59 -14.88
CA LEU A 61 -5.11 7.14 -14.47
C LEU A 61 -5.17 6.27 -13.21
N TRP A 62 -6.33 5.72 -12.86
CA TRP A 62 -6.51 4.94 -11.63
C TRP A 62 -5.44 3.85 -11.37
N PRO A 63 -4.88 3.13 -12.37
CA PRO A 63 -3.84 2.15 -12.10
C PRO A 63 -2.55 2.81 -11.57
N LEU A 64 -2.22 4.00 -12.07
CA LEU A 64 -1.07 4.79 -11.63
C LEU A 64 -1.33 5.40 -10.25
N GLU A 65 -2.54 5.93 -10.02
CA GLU A 65 -2.97 6.49 -8.73
C GLU A 65 -2.79 5.45 -7.61
N LEU A 66 -3.32 4.24 -7.81
CA LEU A 66 -3.17 3.13 -6.85
C LEU A 66 -1.71 2.69 -6.68
N ALA A 67 -0.94 2.63 -7.77
CA ALA A 67 0.48 2.28 -7.71
C ALA A 67 1.29 3.29 -6.90
N MET A 68 1.02 4.59 -7.07
CA MET A 68 1.69 5.66 -6.33
C MET A 68 1.39 5.57 -4.82
N ILE A 69 0.12 5.38 -4.45
CA ILE A 69 -0.26 5.24 -3.04
C ILE A 69 0.35 3.96 -2.44
N ALA A 70 0.33 2.84 -3.16
CA ALA A 70 0.94 1.60 -2.69
C ALA A 70 2.45 1.74 -2.46
N VAL A 71 3.16 2.42 -3.36
CA VAL A 71 4.60 2.67 -3.23
C VAL A 71 4.93 3.55 -2.02
N ILE A 72 4.07 4.51 -1.65
CA ILE A 72 4.23 5.32 -0.43
C ILE A 72 4.18 4.46 0.85
N GLY A 73 3.54 3.29 0.82
CA GLY A 73 3.52 2.36 1.95
C GLY A 73 4.91 1.89 2.39
N LEU A 74 5.86 1.74 1.46
CA LEU A 74 7.23 1.32 1.75
C LEU A 74 7.98 2.28 2.69
N PRO A 75 8.18 3.57 2.34
CA PRO A 75 8.87 4.50 3.23
C PRO A 75 8.14 4.71 4.55
N VAL A 76 6.80 4.64 4.57
CA VAL A 76 6.02 4.71 5.82
C VAL A 76 6.35 3.55 6.75
N VAL A 77 6.30 2.30 6.26
CA VAL A 77 6.62 1.12 7.08
C VAL A 77 8.10 1.11 7.50
N ALA A 78 9.00 1.53 6.63
CA ALA A 78 10.42 1.67 6.95
C ALA A 78 10.65 2.67 8.09
N LEU A 79 10.01 3.85 8.03
CA LEU A 79 10.08 4.85 9.09
C LEU A 79 9.49 4.32 10.40
N LEU A 80 8.32 3.69 10.36
CA LEU A 80 7.69 3.10 11.55
C LEU A 80 8.57 2.04 12.21
N TRP A 81 9.29 1.24 11.40
CA TRP A 81 10.22 0.25 11.92
C TRP A 81 11.39 0.91 12.67
N ILE A 82 11.99 1.97 12.10
CA ILE A 82 13.04 2.76 12.77
C ILE A 82 12.51 3.34 14.08
N VAL A 83 11.31 3.92 14.07
CA VAL A 83 10.71 4.51 15.28
C VAL A 83 10.47 3.43 16.35
N ARG A 84 10.00 2.24 16.00
CA ARG A 84 9.86 1.11 16.96
C ARG A 84 11.17 0.73 17.60
N LEU A 85 12.24 0.64 16.81
CA LEU A 85 13.57 0.30 17.33
C LEU A 85 14.03 1.31 18.37
N VAL A 86 13.85 2.61 18.10
CA VAL A 86 14.22 3.68 19.03
C VAL A 86 13.31 3.68 20.27
N ALA A 87 12.01 3.43 20.08
CA ALA A 87 11.02 3.35 21.16
C ALA A 87 11.12 2.08 22.03
N ARG A 88 11.99 1.12 21.66
CA ARG A 88 12.08 -0.23 22.27
C ARG A 88 10.73 -0.96 22.30
N ALA A 89 9.91 -0.78 21.27
CA ALA A 89 8.53 -1.26 21.21
C ALA A 89 8.31 -2.35 20.16
#